data_AF-A0A839JW53-F1
#
_entry.id   AF-A0A839JW53-F1
#
_cell.length_a   1.000
_cell.length_b   1.000
_cell.length_c   1.000
_cell.angle_alpha   90.00
_cell.angle_beta   90.00
_cell.angle_gamma   90.00
#
_symmetry.space_group_name_H-M   'P 1'
#
loop_
_entity.id
_entity.type
_entity.pdbx_description
1 polymer ?
#
loop_
_entity_poly.entity_id
_entity_poly.type
_entity_poly.pdbx_seq_one_letter_code
_entity_poly.pdbx_strand_id
1 'polypeptide(L)'
;DTQNRKLLLEDAFGNPELAYYDNHIYVFSNFGAAVFPIDGASMHRDSKKVRERGKDYDTSYGLLMDKDYYYQILYHSDGDYYTLNRIKK
;
A
#
# COMPACT_ATOMS: atom_id res chain seq x y z
N ASP A 1 17.27 -12.02 -1.57
CA ASP A 1 16.84 -11.61 -2.93
C ASP A 1 15.84 -10.45 -2.82
N THR A 2 16.34 -9.33 -2.29
CA THR A 2 15.54 -8.28 -1.65
C THR A 2 15.28 -7.10 -2.59
N GLN A 3 15.86 -7.13 -3.79
CA GLN A 3 15.86 -6.02 -4.75
C GLN A 3 14.65 -5.99 -5.68
N ASN A 4 13.87 -7.07 -5.79
CA ASN A 4 12.68 -7.13 -6.66
C ASN A 4 11.35 -7.01 -5.92
N ARG A 5 11.35 -6.68 -4.62
CA ARG A 5 10.16 -6.24 -3.88
C ARG A 5 9.78 -4.83 -4.29
N LYS A 6 9.43 -4.64 -5.58
CA LYS A 6 8.76 -3.44 -6.06
C LYS A 6 7.36 -3.40 -5.44
N LEU A 7 7.31 -3.03 -4.16
CA LEU A 7 6.17 -2.42 -3.48
C LEU A 7 4.82 -2.76 -4.08
N LEU A 8 4.43 -3.98 -3.81
CA LEU A 8 3.13 -4.52 -4.12
C LEU A 8 2.39 -4.52 -2.78
N LEU A 9 1.38 -3.66 -2.61
CA LEU A 9 0.44 -3.76 -1.48
C LEU A 9 -0.29 -5.08 -1.62
N GLU A 10 0.16 -6.11 -0.90
CA GLU A 10 -0.47 -7.42 -0.94
C GLU A 10 -1.92 -7.28 -0.47
N ASP A 11 -2.84 -7.54 -1.39
CA ASP A 11 -4.27 -7.76 -1.14
C ASP A 11 -4.49 -9.10 -0.42
N ALA A 12 -3.74 -9.36 0.66
CA ALA A 12 -3.58 -10.70 1.19
C ALA A 12 -4.34 -11.01 2.47
N PHE A 13 -4.87 -10.00 3.18
CA PHE A 13 -5.51 -10.24 4.47
C PHE A 13 -6.84 -9.50 4.64
N GLY A 14 -7.53 -9.25 3.52
CA GLY A 14 -8.68 -8.35 3.45
C GLY A 14 -8.19 -6.94 3.20
N ASN A 15 -8.27 -6.50 1.95
CA ASN A 15 -7.86 -5.16 1.51
C ASN A 15 -8.27 -4.10 2.53
N PRO A 16 -7.32 -3.40 3.18
CA PRO A 16 -7.69 -2.18 3.84
C PRO A 16 -8.29 -1.23 2.79
N GLU A 17 -9.47 -0.69 3.06
CA GLU A 17 -10.05 0.37 2.25
C GLU A 17 -9.19 1.62 2.38
N LEU A 18 -8.85 2.22 1.24
CA LEU A 18 -8.03 3.42 1.16
C LEU A 18 -8.89 4.60 0.73
N ALA A 19 -8.92 5.64 1.55
CA ALA A 19 -9.54 6.92 1.19
C ALA A 19 -8.49 8.04 1.16
N TYR A 20 -8.69 8.99 0.24
CA TYR A 20 -7.81 10.14 0.04
C TYR A 20 -8.60 11.41 0.30
N TYR A 21 -8.15 12.18 1.27
CA TYR A 21 -8.80 13.44 1.59
C TYR A 21 -7.80 14.37 2.27
N ASP A 22 -7.79 15.63 1.87
CA ASP A 22 -7.05 16.71 2.54
C ASP A 22 -5.57 16.37 2.81
N ASN A 23 -4.83 15.92 1.77
CA ASN A 23 -3.41 15.55 1.91
C ASN A 23 -3.15 14.42 2.93
N HIS A 24 -4.13 13.55 3.15
CA HIS A 24 -3.99 12.35 3.95
C HIS A 24 -4.47 11.13 3.19
N ILE A 25 -3.86 10.00 3.50
CA ILE A 25 -4.40 8.68 3.19
C ILE A 25 -4.93 8.05 4.46
N TYR A 26 -6.17 7.60 4.38
CA TYR A 26 -6.86 6.88 5.43
C TYR A 26 -6.88 5.41 5.05
N VAL A 27 -6.51 4.56 5.99
CA VAL A 27 -6.42 3.11 5.86
C VAL A 27 -7.43 2.53 6.82
N PHE A 28 -8.44 1.82 6.32
CA PHE A 28 -9.47 1.20 7.14
C PHE A 28 -9.46 -0.31 6.93
N SER A 29 -9.35 -1.08 8.00
CA SER A 29 -9.51 -2.53 7.93
C SER A 29 -10.25 -3.08 9.13
N ASN A 30 -10.58 -4.38 9.08
CA ASN A 30 -11.09 -5.10 10.24
C ASN A 30 -10.11 -5.14 11.42
N PHE A 31 -8.84 -4.81 11.19
CA PHE A 31 -7.75 -4.84 12.17
C PHE A 31 -7.30 -3.44 12.62
N GLY A 32 -8.10 -2.41 12.33
CA GLY A 32 -7.86 -1.04 12.79
C GLY A 32 -7.87 0.00 11.69
N ALA A 33 -7.72 1.26 12.09
CA ALA A 33 -7.63 2.39 11.18
C ALA A 33 -6.33 3.17 11.39
N ALA A 34 -5.75 3.67 10.31
CA ALA A 34 -4.59 4.54 10.36
C ALA A 34 -4.72 5.71 9.38
N VAL A 35 -4.05 6.81 9.70
CA VAL A 35 -4.03 8.01 8.87
C VAL A 35 -2.58 8.43 8.71
N PHE A 36 -2.18 8.68 7.47
CA PHE A 36 -0.82 9.13 7.17
C PHE A 36 -0.84 10.40 6.33
N PRO A 37 0.00 11.40 6.66
CA PRO A 37 0.16 12.58 5.83
C PRO A 37 0.87 12.22 4.53
N ILE A 38 0.37 12.75 3.43
CA ILE A 38 0.92 12.63 2.08
C ILE A 38 0.78 13.96 1.35
N ASP A 39 1.36 14.10 0.17
CA ASP A 39 0.98 15.18 -0.75
C ASP A 39 -0.08 14.65 -1.72
N GLY A 40 -1.34 14.99 -1.48
CA GLY A 40 -2.46 14.51 -2.31
C GLY A 40 -2.43 15.08 -3.73
N ALA A 41 -1.77 16.21 -3.97
CA ALA A 41 -1.69 16.83 -5.29
C ALA A 41 -0.72 16.10 -6.23
N SER A 42 0.31 15.47 -5.67
CA SER A 42 1.31 14.71 -6.44
C SER A 42 1.17 13.19 -6.35
N MET A 43 0.24 12.71 -5.52
CA MET A 43 0.01 11.29 -5.32
C MET A 43 -0.71 10.66 -6.51
N HIS A 44 -0.14 9.57 -7.01
CA HIS A 44 -0.73 8.71 -8.02
C HIS A 44 -0.92 7.31 -7.46
N ARG A 45 -2.07 6.72 -7.80
CA ARG A 45 -2.38 5.32 -7.51
C ARG A 45 -2.44 4.55 -8.82
N ASP A 46 -1.61 3.53 -8.93
CA ASP A 46 -1.68 2.54 -9.99
C ASP A 46 -2.12 1.19 -9.44
N SER A 47 -2.78 0.39 -10.28
CA SER A 47 -3.08 -1.00 -9.96
C SER A 47 -2.23 -1.90 -10.84
N LYS A 48 -1.45 -2.79 -10.23
CA LYS A 48 -0.67 -3.78 -10.95
C LYS A 48 -1.20 -5.16 -10.66
N LYS A 49 -1.52 -5.92 -11.71
CA LYS A 49 -1.83 -7.35 -11.58
C LYS A 49 -0.53 -8.14 -11.63
N VAL A 50 -0.29 -8.99 -10.64
CA VAL A 50 0.84 -9.91 -10.63
C VAL A 50 0.32 -11.32 -10.33
N ARG A 51 0.77 -12.27 -11.14
CA ARG A 51 0.52 -13.69 -10.93
C ARG A 51 1.60 -14.24 -10.02
N GLU A 52 1.26 -14.47 -8.75
CA GLU A 52 2.18 -15.10 -7.81
C GLU A 52 2.38 -16.58 -8.13
N ARG A 53 3.60 -17.07 -7.91
CA ARG A 53 3.94 -18.47 -8.14
C ARG A 53 3.11 -19.35 -7.20
N GLY A 54 2.28 -20.22 -7.77
CA GLY A 54 1.41 -21.13 -7.02
C GLY A 54 -0.03 -20.63 -6.82
N LYS A 55 -0.40 -19.45 -7.35
CA LYS A 55 -1.80 -19.00 -7.43
C LYS A 55 -2.34 -19.17 -8.86
N ASP A 56 -3.59 -19.62 -8.94
CA ASP A 56 -4.29 -19.81 -10.22
C ASP A 56 -4.93 -18.53 -10.77
N TYR A 57 -4.90 -17.45 -9.99
CA TYR A 57 -5.47 -16.15 -10.33
C TYR A 57 -4.44 -15.02 -10.15
N ASP A 58 -4.64 -13.93 -10.90
CA ASP A 58 -3.85 -12.71 -10.76
C ASP A 58 -4.25 -12.00 -9.46
N THR A 59 -3.25 -11.62 -8.66
CA THR A 59 -3.46 -10.76 -7.49
C THR A 59 -3.28 -9.31 -7.92
N SER A 60 -4.21 -8.43 -7.56
CA SER A 60 -4.11 -7.00 -7.85
C SER A 60 -3.43 -6.31 -6.69
N TYR A 61 -2.44 -5.49 -6.98
CA TYR A 61 -1.68 -4.73 -5.99
C TYR A 61 -1.84 -3.25 -6.28
N GLY A 62 -2.08 -2.47 -5.23
CA GLY A 62 -1.97 -1.02 -5.31
C GLY A 62 -0.50 -0.60 -5.28
N LEU A 63 -0.12 0.31 -6.17
CA LEU A 63 1.13 1.05 -6.09
C LEU A 63 0.79 2.52 -5.83
N LEU A 64 1.35 3.06 -4.75
CA LEU A 64 1.23 4.47 -4.39
C LEU A 64 2.57 5.15 -4.64
N MET A 65 2.55 6.29 -5.33
CA MET A 65 3.78 6.99 -5.69
C MET A 65 3.53 8.47 -5.95
N ASP A 66 4.52 9.30 -5.64
CA ASP A 66 4.60 10.68 -6.11
C ASP A 66 5.74 10.82 -7.14
N LYS A 67 6.23 12.03 -7.42
CA LYS A 67 7.36 12.25 -8.33
C LYS A 67 8.64 11.52 -7.90
N ASP A 68 8.97 11.52 -6.60
CA ASP A 68 10.27 11.16 -6.05
C ASP A 68 10.24 9.85 -5.22
N TYR A 69 9.06 9.40 -4.81
CA TYR A 69 8.90 8.28 -3.88
C TYR A 69 7.83 7.28 -4.32
N TYR A 70 8.05 6.03 -3.93
CA TYR A 70 7.02 5.00 -3.78
C TYR A 70 6.59 4.91 -2.31
N TYR A 71 5.35 4.55 -2.06
CA TYR A 71 4.75 4.45 -0.74
C TYR A 71 4.31 3.02 -0.45
N GLN A 72 4.67 2.50 0.72
CA GLN A 72 4.25 1.19 1.23
C GLN A 72 3.41 1.36 2.48
N ILE A 73 2.24 0.75 2.51
CA ILE A 73 1.50 0.53 3.74
C ILE A 73 1.83 -0.89 4.22
N LEU A 74 2.26 -1.00 5.47
CA LEU A 74 2.55 -2.27 6.12
C LEU A 74 1.67 -2.40 7.36
N TYR A 75 1.05 -3.56 7.53
CA TYR A 75 0.35 -3.95 8.74
C TYR A 75 1.27 -4.75 9.65
N HIS A 76 1.21 -4.46 10.94
CA HIS A 76 1.96 -5.12 12.00
C HIS A 76 0.97 -5.83 12.92
N SER A 77 1.01 -7.16 12.92
CA SER A 77 0.12 -7.99 13.75
C SER A 77 0.51 -7.96 15.22
N ASP A 78 1.73 -7.53 15.55
CA ASP A 78 2.19 -7.24 16.90
C ASP A 78 1.63 -5.89 17.38
N GLY A 79 0.33 -5.85 17.64
CA GLY A 79 -0.35 -4.67 18.19
C GLY A 79 -1.27 -3.95 17.22
N ASP A 80 -1.65 -4.61 16.13
CA ASP A 80 -2.75 -4.20 15.24
C ASP A 80 -2.63 -2.75 14.73
N TYR A 81 -1.49 -2.42 14.14
CA TYR A 81 -1.22 -1.07 13.64
C TYR A 81 -0.61 -1.06 12.24
N TYR A 82 -0.70 0.10 11.60
CA TYR A 82 -0.12 0.32 10.27
C TYR A 82 1.07 1.26 10.33
N THR A 83 1.99 1.11 9.39
CA THR A 83 3.05 2.08 9.10
C THR A 83 3.08 2.42 7.62
N LEU A 84 3.40 3.68 7.31
CA LEU A 84 3.66 4.14 5.95
C LEU A 84 5.16 4.35 5.73
N ASN A 85 5.74 3.56 4.83
CA ASN A 85 7.12 3.72 4.41
C ASN A 85 7.20 4.51 3.10
N ARG A 86 8.17 5.42 3.03
CA ARG A 86 8.52 6.16 1.81
C ARG A 86 9.84 5.61 1.27
N ILE A 87 9.82 5.16 0.03
CA ILE A 87 10.97 4.55 -0.63
C ILE A 87 11.31 5.40 -1.83
N LYS A 88 12.52 5.98 -1.84
CA LYS A 88 12.97 6.80 -2.95
C LYS A 88 13.01 5.97 -4.24
N LYS A 89 12.58 6.56 -5.34
CA LYS A 89 12.64 5.92 -6.67
C LYS A 89 14.07 5.66 -7.13
#